data_AF-A0A925J9F4-F1
#
_entry.id   AF-A0A925J9F4-F1
#
_cell.length_a   1.000
_cell.length_b   1.000
_cell.length_c   1.000
_cell.angle_alpha   90.00
_cell.angle_beta   90.00
_cell.angle_gamma   90.00
#
_symmetry.space_group_name_H-M   'P 1'
#
loop_
_entity.id
_entity.type
_entity.pdbx_description
1 polymer ?
#
loop_
_entity_poly.entity_id
_entity_poly.type
_entity_poly.pdbx_seq_one_letter_code
_entity_poly.pdbx_strand_id
1 'polypeptide(L)'
;MHIKKLYTLSSILFFGLGVAAQAPGGVAANLKLWIKSDAGVTATAGAVDSWTYSNDLTKSFIATLADRPAVALNSVNFFPSINFNGANQMLGPNGLNAPIVAGDDDYAVFGVWRATSPGAQRIWSQRSTVSAFNNGVSLSHYNDGSTNFWGNQAEIAPFTQTWTKSFQLGSWKISQLNLLAQDNDDQQVFDETNTNDPVISNTYNFGSGQAVRNLADESNSLGARNTPTEEAFVGEMTEIIVYDAAVVTPLTRQQIFSYLALKYGISKTGDYFASNGTTKFWDSTANTAFRFSVFGLGQDDNSGLLMASSNSVETGTGNGTGQSGLGNIVLSAPSALSNLEFLMIGNNNAALSEQATDVPVTADPAVRRFAREWKVQHTGTVGTVTLTFDFNGLATTGTIGNVTHFRLMVDEDGDGDFTTGTIRYQQPSSFSGSVASFTNLI
;
A
#
# COMPACT_ATOMS: atom_id res chain seq x y z
N MET A 1 44.64 20.20 29.92
CA MET A 1 43.98 18.91 29.60
C MET A 1 42.48 19.11 29.80
N HIS A 2 41.72 19.42 28.74
CA HIS A 2 40.26 19.59 28.83
C HIS A 2 39.60 18.24 28.56
N ILE A 3 38.99 17.65 29.59
CA ILE A 3 38.23 16.41 29.49
C ILE A 3 36.90 16.74 28.81
N LYS A 4 36.74 16.30 27.55
CA LYS A 4 35.44 16.30 26.87
C LYS A 4 34.56 15.23 27.53
N LYS A 5 33.47 15.64 28.19
CA LYS A 5 32.44 14.71 28.67
C LYS A 5 31.67 14.18 27.45
N LEU A 6 31.75 12.87 27.21
CA LEU A 6 30.83 12.19 26.29
C LEU A 6 29.51 11.92 27.03
N TYR A 7 28.40 12.22 26.38
CA TYR A 7 27.06 11.86 26.84
C TYR A 7 26.51 10.80 25.87
N THR A 8 26.13 9.64 26.39
CA THR A 8 25.42 8.61 25.65
C THR A 8 23.93 8.77 25.96
N LEU A 9 23.11 9.10 24.96
CA LEU A 9 21.65 9.07 25.09
C LEU A 9 21.13 7.68 24.71
N SER A 10 20.25 7.13 25.56
CA SER A 10 19.46 5.94 25.28
C SER A 10 17.99 6.33 25.40
N SER A 11 17.24 6.27 24.31
CA SER A 11 15.79 6.43 24.29
C SER A 11 15.13 5.07 24.44
N ILE A 12 14.37 4.87 25.51
CA ILE A 12 13.44 3.72 25.65
C ILE A 12 12.04 4.30 25.46
N LEU A 13 11.38 3.95 24.35
CA LEU A 13 9.95 4.18 24.19
C LEU A 13 9.19 3.07 24.92
N PHE A 14 8.31 3.45 25.84
CA PHE A 14 7.26 2.56 26.34
C PHE A 14 6.00 2.81 25.52
N PHE A 15 5.58 1.83 24.70
CA PHE A 15 4.19 1.74 24.27
C PHE A 15 3.45 0.83 25.26
N GLY A 16 2.46 1.37 25.96
CA GLY A 16 1.48 0.54 26.66
C GLY A 16 0.59 -0.13 25.63
N LEU A 17 0.92 -1.38 25.27
CA LEU A 17 0.07 -2.20 24.40
C LEU A 17 -1.16 -2.64 25.20
N GLY A 18 -2.23 -1.86 25.11
CA GLY A 18 -3.56 -2.47 25.13
C GLY A 18 -3.62 -3.37 23.88
N VAL A 19 -3.41 -4.67 24.04
CA VAL A 19 -3.53 -5.62 22.93
C VAL A 19 -5.02 -5.76 22.62
N ALA A 20 -5.55 -4.81 21.86
CA ALA A 20 -6.78 -5.03 21.12
C ALA A 20 -6.52 -6.16 20.11
N ALA A 21 -7.50 -7.03 19.87
CA ALA A 21 -7.42 -7.98 18.78
C ALA A 21 -7.40 -7.19 17.46
N GLN A 22 -6.25 -7.18 16.79
CA GLN A 22 -6.05 -6.43 15.55
C GLN A 22 -6.50 -7.26 14.34
N ALA A 23 -7.05 -6.60 13.33
CA ALA A 23 -7.34 -7.22 12.05
C ALA A 23 -7.19 -6.20 10.91
N PRO A 24 -6.93 -6.60 9.66
CA PRO A 24 -6.76 -5.67 8.54
C PRO A 24 -7.96 -4.73 8.39
N GLY A 25 -7.73 -3.42 8.52
CA GLY A 25 -8.81 -2.42 8.52
C GLY A 25 -9.90 -2.67 9.58
N GLY A 26 -9.61 -3.37 10.68
CA GLY A 26 -10.59 -3.76 11.69
C GLY A 26 -11.51 -4.93 11.31
N VAL A 27 -11.31 -5.56 10.15
CA VAL A 27 -12.18 -6.64 9.65
C VAL A 27 -11.65 -8.00 10.11
N ALA A 28 -12.14 -8.47 11.26
CA ALA A 28 -11.68 -9.71 11.90
C ALA A 28 -12.48 -10.96 11.51
N ALA A 29 -13.76 -10.77 11.13
CA ALA A 29 -14.64 -11.87 10.77
C ALA A 29 -14.03 -12.67 9.61
N ASN A 30 -13.99 -14.00 9.73
CA ASN A 30 -13.51 -14.92 8.69
C ASN A 30 -12.01 -14.76 8.32
N LEU A 31 -11.21 -14.02 9.10
CA LEU A 31 -9.78 -13.85 8.83
C LEU A 31 -8.98 -15.12 9.14
N LYS A 32 -8.30 -15.71 8.14
CA LYS A 32 -7.54 -16.97 8.29
C LYS A 32 -6.05 -16.86 8.08
N LEU A 33 -5.61 -15.97 7.18
CA LEU A 33 -4.21 -15.66 6.98
C LEU A 33 -4.04 -14.15 7.01
N TRP A 34 -3.08 -13.68 7.81
CA TRP A 34 -2.60 -12.31 7.80
C TRP A 34 -1.10 -12.30 8.04
N ILE A 35 -0.32 -12.01 7.01
CA ILE A 35 1.14 -11.85 7.12
C ILE A 35 1.54 -10.45 6.68
N LYS A 36 2.53 -9.87 7.37
CA LYS A 36 3.04 -8.52 7.11
C LYS A 36 4.56 -8.53 7.21
N SER A 37 5.27 -7.89 6.30
CA SER A 37 6.75 -7.95 6.25
C SER A 37 7.42 -7.30 7.46
N ASP A 38 6.70 -6.43 8.17
CA ASP A 38 7.10 -5.74 9.40
C ASP A 38 6.79 -6.53 10.68
N ALA A 39 6.20 -7.73 10.58
CA ALA A 39 5.86 -8.57 11.73
C ALA A 39 5.97 -10.08 11.43
N GLY A 40 6.52 -10.85 12.37
CA GLY A 40 6.57 -12.32 12.26
C GLY A 40 7.58 -12.87 11.24
N VAL A 41 8.45 -12.02 10.67
CA VAL A 41 9.53 -12.46 9.78
C VAL A 41 10.75 -12.87 10.61
N THR A 42 11.18 -14.12 10.46
CA THR A 42 12.48 -14.60 10.96
C THR A 42 13.42 -14.74 9.78
N ALA A 43 14.60 -14.11 9.86
CA ALA A 43 15.60 -14.15 8.80
C ALA A 43 17.01 -14.33 9.35
N THR A 44 17.82 -15.12 8.63
CA THR A 44 19.23 -15.35 8.92
C THR A 44 20.06 -14.66 7.84
N ALA A 45 20.87 -13.67 8.24
CA ALA A 45 21.66 -12.85 7.32
C ALA A 45 20.84 -12.23 6.16
N GLY A 46 19.57 -11.86 6.43
CA GLY A 46 18.66 -11.25 5.46
C GLY A 46 17.85 -12.24 4.61
N ALA A 47 18.17 -13.55 4.65
CA ALA A 47 17.37 -14.59 4.00
C ALA A 47 16.25 -15.07 4.94
N VAL A 48 15.01 -15.07 4.48
CA VAL A 48 13.83 -15.37 5.29
C VAL A 48 13.72 -16.89 5.53
N ASP A 49 13.79 -17.29 6.80
CA ASP A 49 13.58 -18.65 7.26
C ASP A 49 12.08 -18.96 7.38
N SER A 50 11.33 -18.04 8.01
CA SER A 50 9.91 -18.19 8.29
C SER A 50 9.17 -16.85 8.29
N TRP A 51 7.87 -16.90 8.00
CA TRP A 51 6.95 -15.77 8.08
C TRP A 51 5.67 -16.18 8.81
N THR A 52 5.60 -15.82 10.09
CA THR A 52 4.52 -16.17 11.02
C THR A 52 3.31 -15.28 10.85
N TYR A 53 2.12 -15.85 10.97
CA TYR A 53 0.87 -15.12 10.79
C TYR A 53 0.65 -14.17 11.97
N SER A 54 0.23 -12.95 11.70
CA SER A 54 -0.12 -11.94 12.71
C SER A 54 -1.42 -12.26 13.46
N ASN A 55 -2.35 -12.98 12.83
CA ASN A 55 -3.63 -13.40 13.43
C ASN A 55 -3.56 -14.77 14.13
N ASP A 56 -2.52 -15.57 13.89
CA ASP A 56 -2.34 -16.90 14.50
C ASP A 56 -0.85 -17.27 14.57
N LEU A 57 -0.23 -17.04 15.74
CA LEU A 57 1.21 -17.25 15.95
C LEU A 57 1.64 -18.73 15.86
N THR A 58 0.70 -19.68 15.78
CA THR A 58 1.00 -21.11 15.61
C THR A 58 1.22 -21.50 14.14
N LYS A 59 0.90 -20.59 13.20
CA LYS A 59 0.97 -20.81 11.76
C LYS A 59 2.07 -19.96 11.13
N SER A 60 2.81 -20.53 10.19
CA SER A 60 3.91 -19.83 9.51
C SER A 60 4.15 -20.40 8.12
N PHE A 61 4.53 -19.54 7.18
CA PHE A 61 5.23 -19.97 5.98
C PHE A 61 6.69 -20.27 6.31
N ILE A 62 7.26 -21.32 5.73
CA ILE A 62 8.64 -21.77 5.93
C ILE A 62 9.32 -21.94 4.58
N ALA A 63 10.58 -21.51 4.46
CA ALA A 63 11.40 -21.73 3.27
C ALA A 63 12.50 -22.77 3.54
N THR A 64 12.76 -23.64 2.56
CA THR A 64 13.98 -24.46 2.58
C THR A 64 15.20 -23.55 2.34
N LEU A 65 16.41 -24.02 2.66
CA LEU A 65 17.62 -23.21 2.52
C LEU A 65 17.85 -22.68 1.10
N ALA A 66 17.52 -23.47 0.07
CA ALA A 66 17.71 -23.09 -1.34
C ALA A 66 16.65 -22.09 -1.84
N ASP A 67 15.48 -22.06 -1.19
CA ASP A 67 14.30 -21.34 -1.69
C ASP A 67 14.04 -20.02 -0.95
N ARG A 68 14.93 -19.60 -0.04
CA ARG A 68 14.70 -18.44 0.84
C ARG A 68 14.63 -17.13 0.05
N PRO A 69 13.52 -16.37 0.16
CA PRO A 69 13.51 -14.99 -0.31
C PRO A 69 14.31 -14.09 0.65
N ALA A 70 14.51 -12.83 0.27
CA ALA A 70 15.32 -11.88 1.03
C ALA A 70 14.48 -10.73 1.59
N VAL A 71 14.82 -10.26 2.80
CA VAL A 71 14.24 -9.04 3.37
C VAL A 71 14.82 -7.83 2.66
N ALA A 72 13.96 -6.94 2.18
CA ALA A 72 14.32 -5.61 1.68
C ALA A 72 13.79 -4.55 2.66
N LEU A 73 14.70 -3.79 3.29
CA LEU A 73 14.33 -2.75 4.25
C LEU A 73 13.90 -1.47 3.53
N ASN A 74 12.90 -0.75 4.08
CA ASN A 74 12.41 0.52 3.54
C ASN A 74 12.07 0.43 2.04
N SER A 75 11.41 -0.65 1.63
CA SER A 75 11.08 -0.89 0.22
C SER A 75 9.82 -0.14 -0.21
N VAL A 76 8.89 0.10 0.72
CA VAL A 76 7.64 0.82 0.48
C VAL A 76 7.21 1.62 1.71
N ASN A 77 7.10 2.94 1.57
CA ASN A 77 6.63 3.85 2.61
C ASN A 77 7.20 3.60 4.03
N PHE A 78 8.51 3.45 4.13
CA PHE A 78 9.28 3.11 5.34
C PHE A 78 9.05 1.71 5.92
N PHE A 79 8.26 0.87 5.26
CA PHE A 79 8.08 -0.55 5.60
C PHE A 79 9.05 -1.45 4.81
N PRO A 80 9.45 -2.58 5.40
CA PRO A 80 10.18 -3.61 4.67
C PRO A 80 9.26 -4.32 3.66
N SER A 81 9.85 -5.14 2.79
CA SER A 81 9.17 -6.13 1.96
C SER A 81 10.00 -7.40 1.88
N ILE A 82 9.41 -8.46 1.32
CA ILE A 82 10.09 -9.72 1.04
C ILE A 82 10.28 -9.84 -0.47
N ASN A 83 11.53 -9.92 -0.91
CA ASN A 83 11.95 -10.01 -2.30
C ASN A 83 12.15 -11.46 -2.75
N PHE A 84 11.44 -11.85 -3.80
CA PHE A 84 11.51 -13.15 -4.46
C PHE A 84 12.22 -12.98 -5.82
N ASN A 85 13.13 -13.90 -6.14
CA ASN A 85 13.99 -13.81 -7.32
C ASN A 85 13.61 -14.74 -8.48
N GLY A 86 12.46 -15.41 -8.42
CA GLY A 86 12.04 -16.40 -9.42
C GLY A 86 12.58 -17.82 -9.21
N ALA A 87 13.29 -18.06 -8.11
CA ALA A 87 13.71 -19.38 -7.64
C ALA A 87 13.39 -19.58 -6.14
N ASN A 88 12.53 -18.72 -5.59
CA ASN A 88 12.17 -18.73 -4.18
C ASN A 88 10.73 -19.21 -3.99
N GLN A 89 10.50 -19.94 -2.91
CA GLN A 89 9.17 -20.40 -2.51
C GLN A 89 9.14 -20.54 -0.99
N MET A 90 8.01 -20.16 -0.40
CA MET A 90 7.71 -20.49 0.99
C MET A 90 6.44 -21.35 1.05
N LEU A 91 6.46 -22.40 1.88
CA LEU A 91 5.33 -23.30 2.07
C LEU A 91 4.66 -23.02 3.42
N GLY A 92 3.34 -22.85 3.39
CA GLY A 92 2.52 -22.58 4.56
C GLY A 92 1.79 -23.81 5.08
N PRO A 93 0.97 -23.63 6.13
CA PRO A 93 0.02 -24.63 6.60
C PRO A 93 -0.89 -25.11 5.47
N ASN A 94 -1.18 -26.41 5.46
CA ASN A 94 -2.00 -27.11 4.49
C ASN A 94 -2.99 -28.09 5.15
N GLY A 95 -3.80 -28.78 4.34
CA GLY A 95 -4.90 -29.63 4.77
C GLY A 95 -5.87 -28.86 5.66
N LEU A 96 -6.25 -29.48 6.78
CA LEU A 96 -7.12 -28.86 7.79
C LEU A 96 -6.56 -27.55 8.40
N ASN A 97 -5.28 -27.23 8.19
CA ASN A 97 -4.67 -26.00 8.68
C ASN A 97 -4.54 -24.90 7.61
N ALA A 98 -4.86 -25.20 6.35
CA ALA A 98 -4.85 -24.24 5.25
C ALA A 98 -5.77 -23.03 5.54
N PRO A 99 -5.48 -21.85 4.97
CA PRO A 99 -6.32 -20.67 5.18
C PRO A 99 -7.71 -20.80 4.56
N ILE A 100 -7.88 -21.57 3.48
CA ILE A 100 -9.19 -21.90 2.93
C ILE A 100 -9.35 -23.42 3.05
N VAL A 101 -10.48 -23.90 3.57
CA VAL A 101 -10.65 -25.34 3.79
C VAL A 101 -11.11 -26.05 2.53
N ALA A 102 -10.83 -27.35 2.44
CA ALA A 102 -11.30 -28.14 1.32
C ALA A 102 -12.83 -28.12 1.24
N GLY A 103 -13.38 -27.64 0.12
CA GLY A 103 -14.83 -27.55 -0.07
C GLY A 103 -15.44 -26.17 0.09
N ASP A 104 -14.68 -25.16 0.51
CA ASP A 104 -15.18 -23.77 0.50
C ASP A 104 -15.53 -23.32 -0.93
N ASP A 105 -16.59 -22.52 -1.03
CA ASP A 105 -17.16 -22.00 -2.27
C ASP A 105 -17.12 -20.46 -2.36
N ASP A 106 -16.65 -19.78 -1.33
CA ASP A 106 -16.43 -18.33 -1.29
C ASP A 106 -15.15 -17.97 -0.51
N TYR A 107 -14.50 -16.85 -0.87
CA TYR A 107 -13.30 -16.35 -0.18
C TYR A 107 -12.93 -14.94 -0.64
N ALA A 108 -12.05 -14.28 0.11
CA ALA A 108 -11.36 -13.09 -0.34
C ALA A 108 -9.86 -13.12 -0.04
N VAL A 109 -9.05 -12.70 -1.01
CA VAL A 109 -7.60 -12.54 -0.90
C VAL A 109 -7.25 -11.09 -1.19
N PHE A 110 -6.46 -10.46 -0.30
CA PHE A 110 -5.85 -9.17 -0.56
C PHE A 110 -4.33 -9.35 -0.54
N GLY A 111 -3.64 -8.58 -1.37
CA GLY A 111 -2.18 -8.58 -1.37
C GLY A 111 -1.58 -7.25 -1.76
N VAL A 112 -0.43 -6.93 -1.18
CA VAL A 112 0.37 -5.77 -1.54
C VAL A 112 1.71 -6.25 -2.10
N TRP A 113 1.93 -5.95 -3.38
CA TRP A 113 3.01 -6.53 -4.15
C TRP A 113 3.49 -5.60 -5.27
N ARG A 114 4.66 -5.94 -5.82
CA ARG A 114 5.30 -5.29 -6.96
C ARG A 114 6.08 -6.32 -7.76
N ALA A 115 5.69 -6.58 -9.00
CA ALA A 115 6.48 -7.41 -9.91
C ALA A 115 7.57 -6.59 -10.62
N THR A 116 8.73 -7.20 -10.84
CA THR A 116 9.89 -6.57 -11.50
C THR A 116 10.32 -7.29 -12.79
N SER A 117 9.72 -8.44 -13.08
CA SER A 117 9.91 -9.18 -14.33
C SER A 117 8.57 -9.45 -15.00
N PRO A 118 8.53 -9.53 -16.35
CA PRO A 118 7.40 -10.12 -17.05
C PRO A 118 7.24 -11.62 -16.73
N GLY A 119 6.14 -12.21 -17.18
CA GLY A 119 5.81 -13.63 -17.13
C GLY A 119 4.53 -13.93 -16.37
N ALA A 120 4.09 -15.19 -16.43
CA ALA A 120 3.12 -15.77 -15.50
C ALA A 120 3.77 -15.93 -14.13
N GLN A 121 3.20 -15.34 -13.08
CA GLN A 121 3.78 -15.38 -11.75
C GLN A 121 2.75 -15.48 -10.63
N ARG A 122 3.14 -16.09 -9.52
CA ARG A 122 2.29 -16.37 -8.35
C ARG A 122 2.78 -15.67 -7.11
N ILE A 123 2.04 -14.66 -6.65
CA ILE A 123 2.30 -14.01 -5.36
C ILE A 123 1.90 -14.98 -4.24
N TRP A 124 0.68 -15.51 -4.31
CA TRP A 124 0.16 -16.52 -3.39
C TRP A 124 -0.66 -17.56 -4.14
N SER A 125 -0.59 -18.81 -3.69
CA SER A 125 -1.39 -19.91 -4.23
C SER A 125 -1.88 -20.83 -3.12
N GLN A 126 -3.11 -21.32 -3.26
CA GLN A 126 -3.57 -22.52 -2.56
C GLN A 126 -4.23 -23.49 -3.54
N ARG A 127 -3.71 -24.71 -3.70
CA ARG A 127 -4.12 -25.62 -4.80
C ARG A 127 -3.85 -27.09 -4.51
N SER A 128 -4.48 -27.96 -5.30
CA SER A 128 -4.19 -29.40 -5.32
C SER A 128 -2.80 -29.68 -5.91
N THR A 129 -2.11 -30.67 -5.35
CA THR A 129 -0.80 -31.18 -5.77
C THR A 129 -0.88 -32.27 -6.83
N VAL A 130 -2.08 -32.82 -7.08
CA VAL A 130 -2.30 -34.01 -7.93
C VAL A 130 -3.06 -33.74 -9.23
N SER A 131 -3.77 -32.61 -9.36
CA SER A 131 -4.45 -32.25 -10.62
C SER A 131 -3.81 -31.01 -11.26
N ALA A 132 -3.49 -31.11 -12.56
CA ALA A 132 -3.02 -29.98 -13.36
C ALA A 132 -4.14 -28.95 -13.68
N PHE A 133 -5.37 -29.21 -13.23
CA PHE A 133 -6.58 -28.51 -13.64
C PHE A 133 -7.58 -28.36 -12.48
N ASN A 134 -7.67 -27.13 -11.93
CA ASN A 134 -8.93 -26.43 -11.55
C ASN A 134 -9.62 -26.60 -10.19
N ASN A 135 -8.89 -26.85 -9.10
CA ASN A 135 -9.45 -26.80 -7.74
C ASN A 135 -8.58 -25.93 -6.81
N GLY A 136 -8.20 -24.72 -7.22
CA GLY A 136 -7.32 -23.87 -6.42
C GLY A 136 -7.55 -22.38 -6.59
N VAL A 137 -7.09 -21.62 -5.61
CA VAL A 137 -7.10 -20.17 -5.59
C VAL A 137 -5.69 -19.63 -5.76
N SER A 138 -5.56 -18.45 -6.35
CA SER A 138 -4.28 -17.77 -6.40
C SER A 138 -4.40 -16.28 -6.62
N LEU A 139 -3.53 -15.54 -5.96
CA LEU A 139 -3.19 -14.18 -6.36
C LEU A 139 -2.01 -14.25 -7.34
N SER A 140 -2.26 -13.90 -8.60
CA SER A 140 -1.32 -14.14 -9.70
C SER A 140 -1.43 -13.09 -10.79
N HIS A 141 -0.30 -12.74 -11.40
CA HIS A 141 -0.26 -11.83 -12.55
C HIS A 141 0.33 -12.52 -13.79
N TYR A 142 0.00 -12.00 -14.97
CA TYR A 142 0.56 -12.46 -16.24
C TYR A 142 0.99 -11.27 -17.12
N ASN A 143 2.30 -11.10 -17.24
CA ASN A 143 2.86 -10.01 -18.02
C ASN A 143 3.57 -10.56 -19.27
N ASP A 144 3.07 -10.29 -20.48
CA ASP A 144 3.68 -10.77 -21.73
C ASP A 144 4.81 -9.86 -22.27
N GLY A 145 5.21 -8.84 -21.49
CA GLY A 145 6.19 -7.82 -21.89
C GLY A 145 5.62 -6.66 -22.71
N SER A 146 4.32 -6.59 -23.00
CA SER A 146 3.65 -5.47 -23.71
C SER A 146 2.90 -4.52 -22.77
N THR A 147 2.84 -3.20 -22.97
CA THR A 147 2.22 -2.25 -22.00
C THR A 147 0.76 -2.50 -21.57
N ASN A 148 0.08 -3.48 -22.18
CA ASN A 148 -1.28 -3.90 -21.86
C ASN A 148 -1.23 -5.33 -21.29
N PHE A 149 -1.71 -5.53 -20.07
CA PHE A 149 -1.41 -6.78 -19.34
C PHE A 149 -2.63 -7.52 -18.79
N TRP A 150 -2.40 -8.80 -18.50
CA TRP A 150 -3.36 -9.80 -18.07
C TRP A 150 -3.07 -10.17 -16.61
N GLY A 151 -4.06 -10.35 -15.75
CA GLY A 151 -3.76 -10.85 -14.41
C GLY A 151 -4.77 -10.47 -13.34
N ASN A 152 -5.52 -11.48 -12.91
CA ASN A 152 -5.83 -11.90 -11.54
C ASN A 152 -7.07 -12.79 -11.64
N GLN A 153 -6.89 -14.08 -11.35
CA GLN A 153 -7.89 -15.10 -11.68
C GLN A 153 -8.00 -16.09 -10.51
N ALA A 154 -9.22 -16.43 -10.09
CA ALA A 154 -9.42 -17.74 -9.47
C ALA A 154 -9.19 -18.81 -10.56
N GLU A 155 -8.33 -19.80 -10.33
CA GLU A 155 -8.20 -20.93 -11.26
C GLU A 155 -9.35 -21.92 -11.07
N ILE A 156 -10.53 -21.51 -11.53
CA ILE A 156 -11.74 -22.33 -11.64
C ILE A 156 -12.07 -22.42 -13.14
N ALA A 157 -12.05 -23.63 -13.72
CA ALA A 157 -12.38 -23.90 -15.11
C ALA A 157 -13.87 -24.13 -15.43
N PRO A 158 -14.25 -24.07 -16.73
CA PRO A 158 -13.42 -23.77 -17.90
C PRO A 158 -13.21 -22.28 -18.09
N PHE A 159 -11.97 -21.84 -18.34
CA PHE A 159 -11.64 -20.42 -18.47
C PHE A 159 -11.70 -19.94 -19.93
N THR A 160 -12.27 -18.75 -20.16
CA THR A 160 -11.89 -17.90 -21.30
C THR A 160 -11.41 -16.54 -20.76
N GLN A 161 -10.25 -16.11 -21.26
CA GLN A 161 -9.48 -14.97 -20.80
C GLN A 161 -10.22 -13.65 -21.11
N THR A 162 -11.01 -13.13 -20.18
CA THR A 162 -11.95 -12.03 -20.49
C THR A 162 -11.70 -10.71 -19.78
N TRP A 163 -10.81 -10.63 -18.79
CA TRP A 163 -10.55 -9.36 -18.10
C TRP A 163 -9.05 -9.07 -17.89
N THR A 164 -8.62 -7.98 -18.51
CA THR A 164 -7.26 -7.43 -18.48
C THR A 164 -7.25 -6.15 -17.66
N LYS A 165 -6.48 -6.13 -16.57
CA LYS A 165 -6.04 -4.86 -15.96
C LYS A 165 -4.55 -4.71 -16.21
N SER A 166 -4.21 -3.61 -16.88
CA SER A 166 -2.83 -3.29 -17.22
C SER A 166 -2.14 -2.69 -15.99
N PHE A 167 -1.02 -3.28 -15.57
CA PHE A 167 -0.17 -2.72 -14.53
C PHE A 167 1.25 -2.51 -15.05
N GLN A 168 1.96 -1.53 -14.52
CA GLN A 168 3.36 -1.29 -14.89
C GLN A 168 4.29 -2.08 -13.95
N LEU A 169 5.30 -2.74 -14.52
CA LEU A 169 6.37 -3.35 -13.73
C LEU A 169 7.04 -2.29 -12.85
N GLY A 170 7.51 -2.71 -11.68
CA GLY A 170 8.17 -1.81 -10.73
C GLY A 170 7.22 -0.88 -9.96
N SER A 171 5.90 -1.01 -10.14
CA SER A 171 4.91 -0.25 -9.38
C SER A 171 4.29 -1.10 -8.26
N TRP A 172 4.15 -0.52 -7.08
CA TRP A 172 3.37 -1.11 -5.99
C TRP A 172 1.88 -1.14 -6.30
N LYS A 173 1.20 -2.20 -5.86
CA LYS A 173 -0.23 -2.45 -6.08
C LYS A 173 -0.84 -3.03 -4.82
N ILE A 174 -2.09 -2.67 -4.56
CA ILE A 174 -2.97 -3.40 -3.66
C ILE A 174 -3.99 -4.10 -4.56
N SER A 175 -4.05 -5.43 -4.51
CA SER A 175 -4.98 -6.24 -5.29
C SER A 175 -5.95 -6.97 -4.37
N GLN A 176 -7.19 -7.14 -4.80
CA GLN A 176 -8.18 -8.03 -4.20
C GLN A 176 -8.68 -9.04 -5.23
N LEU A 177 -8.72 -10.31 -4.83
CA LEU A 177 -9.50 -11.35 -5.48
C LEU A 177 -10.62 -11.78 -4.54
N ASN A 178 -11.85 -11.84 -5.03
CA ASN A 178 -13.03 -12.20 -4.22
C ASN A 178 -13.92 -13.13 -5.02
N LEU A 179 -14.18 -14.33 -4.51
CA LEU A 179 -15.17 -15.26 -5.08
C LEU A 179 -16.45 -15.14 -4.25
N LEU A 180 -17.56 -14.76 -4.88
CA LEU A 180 -18.83 -14.50 -4.20
C LEU A 180 -19.65 -15.77 -3.95
N ALA A 181 -19.60 -16.71 -4.89
CA ALA A 181 -20.21 -18.03 -4.83
C ALA A 181 -19.63 -18.90 -5.97
N GLN A 182 -19.53 -20.21 -5.73
CA GLN A 182 -19.24 -21.17 -6.80
C GLN A 182 -20.55 -21.77 -7.34
N ASP A 183 -20.98 -21.31 -8.51
CA ASP A 183 -22.12 -21.86 -9.25
C ASP A 183 -21.76 -22.06 -10.74
N ASN A 184 -22.76 -22.25 -11.59
CA ASN A 184 -22.55 -22.35 -13.04
C ASN A 184 -22.10 -21.04 -13.71
N ASP A 185 -21.90 -19.96 -12.93
CA ASP A 185 -21.56 -18.60 -13.36
C ASP A 185 -20.70 -17.87 -12.28
N ASP A 186 -19.57 -18.48 -11.88
CA ASP A 186 -18.62 -17.98 -10.87
C ASP A 186 -18.49 -16.45 -10.88
N GLN A 187 -19.02 -15.82 -9.83
CA GLN A 187 -19.00 -14.38 -9.65
C GLN A 187 -17.72 -13.95 -8.94
N GLN A 188 -16.90 -13.16 -9.63
CA GLN A 188 -15.65 -12.64 -9.09
C GLN A 188 -15.68 -11.12 -9.02
N VAL A 189 -15.21 -10.57 -7.90
CA VAL A 189 -14.94 -9.14 -7.77
C VAL A 189 -13.45 -8.93 -7.78
N PHE A 190 -12.99 -8.14 -8.74
CA PHE A 190 -11.59 -7.84 -8.91
C PHE A 190 -11.33 -6.35 -8.79
N ASP A 191 -10.36 -5.98 -7.94
CA ASP A 191 -9.90 -4.60 -7.85
C ASP A 191 -8.39 -4.49 -7.63
N GLU A 192 -7.81 -3.48 -8.27
CA GLU A 192 -6.45 -3.01 -8.01
C GLU A 192 -6.45 -1.49 -7.89
N THR A 193 -5.69 -1.00 -6.92
CA THR A 193 -5.39 0.43 -6.80
C THR A 193 -4.88 0.98 -8.12
N ASN A 194 -5.47 2.11 -8.56
CA ASN A 194 -5.24 2.86 -9.80
C ASN A 194 -6.17 2.54 -10.98
N THR A 195 -7.26 1.79 -10.77
CA THR A 195 -8.32 1.62 -11.77
C THR A 195 -9.69 1.99 -11.21
N ASN A 196 -10.65 2.31 -12.08
CA ASN A 196 -12.04 2.61 -11.69
C ASN A 196 -12.62 1.49 -10.82
N ASP A 197 -13.64 1.84 -10.02
CA ASP A 197 -14.36 1.01 -9.03
C ASP A 197 -14.41 -0.51 -9.31
N PRO A 198 -14.47 -1.36 -8.25
CA PRO A 198 -14.53 -2.82 -8.39
C PRO A 198 -15.57 -3.24 -9.44
N VAL A 199 -15.13 -4.03 -10.41
CA VAL A 199 -16.03 -4.62 -11.40
C VAL A 199 -16.34 -6.04 -10.91
N ILE A 200 -17.62 -6.32 -10.70
CA ILE A 200 -18.10 -7.71 -10.60
C ILE A 200 -18.06 -8.26 -12.02
N SER A 201 -17.17 -9.21 -12.29
CA SER A 201 -17.12 -9.94 -13.55
C SER A 201 -17.75 -11.32 -13.35
N ASN A 202 -18.83 -11.62 -14.08
CA ASN A 202 -19.25 -13.00 -14.26
C ASN A 202 -18.25 -13.72 -15.14
N THR A 203 -17.79 -14.87 -14.67
CA THR A 203 -16.96 -15.78 -15.47
C THR A 203 -17.88 -16.71 -16.27
N TYR A 204 -18.61 -16.15 -17.25
CA TYR A 204 -19.30 -16.84 -18.35
C TYR A 204 -20.13 -18.12 -18.02
N ASN A 205 -21.45 -18.06 -18.25
CA ASN A 205 -22.37 -19.21 -18.25
C ASN A 205 -21.91 -20.34 -19.19
N PHE A 206 -21.43 -21.47 -18.65
CA PHE A 206 -21.41 -22.72 -19.40
C PHE A 206 -22.77 -23.42 -19.31
N GLY A 207 -23.39 -23.62 -20.47
CA GLY A 207 -24.54 -24.50 -20.60
C GLY A 207 -24.19 -25.94 -20.22
N SER A 208 -24.99 -26.50 -19.31
CA SER A 208 -25.11 -27.93 -18.96
C SER A 208 -23.88 -28.61 -18.34
N GLY A 209 -23.81 -28.55 -17.01
CA GLY A 209 -23.47 -29.68 -16.14
C GLY A 209 -22.00 -30.10 -16.07
N GLN A 210 -21.22 -29.46 -15.20
CA GLN A 210 -20.03 -30.04 -14.55
C GLN A 210 -19.94 -29.51 -13.11
N ALA A 211 -19.50 -30.37 -12.19
CA ALA A 211 -19.72 -30.34 -10.74
C ALA A 211 -19.25 -29.06 -10.00
N VAL A 212 -19.86 -28.79 -8.84
CA VAL A 212 -19.27 -27.97 -7.75
C VAL A 212 -17.83 -28.42 -7.57
N ARG A 213 -16.86 -27.50 -7.74
CA ARG A 213 -15.43 -27.80 -7.69
C ARG A 213 -14.79 -27.15 -6.48
N ASN A 214 -15.02 -27.80 -5.35
CA ASN A 214 -14.40 -27.55 -4.06
C ASN A 214 -12.95 -27.07 -4.17
N LEU A 215 -12.65 -25.91 -3.56
CA LEU A 215 -11.29 -25.43 -3.40
C LEU A 215 -10.46 -26.49 -2.66
N ALA A 216 -9.21 -26.70 -3.09
CA ALA A 216 -8.30 -27.63 -2.44
C ALA A 216 -7.48 -26.93 -1.35
N ASP A 217 -7.07 -27.70 -0.35
CA ASP A 217 -6.31 -27.25 0.82
C ASP A 217 -4.86 -27.81 0.85
N GLU A 218 -4.40 -28.46 -0.22
CA GLU A 218 -3.18 -29.29 -0.21
C GLU A 218 -1.85 -28.51 -0.23
N SER A 219 -1.66 -27.58 -1.17
CA SER A 219 -0.46 -26.74 -1.30
C SER A 219 -0.86 -25.31 -0.99
N ASN A 220 -0.22 -24.66 -0.02
CA ASN A 220 -0.37 -23.24 0.30
C ASN A 220 1.02 -22.61 0.20
N SER A 221 1.25 -21.73 -0.78
CA SER A 221 2.60 -21.24 -1.06
C SER A 221 2.66 -19.76 -1.41
N LEU A 222 3.80 -19.16 -1.09
CA LEU A 222 4.20 -17.82 -1.52
C LEU A 222 5.28 -17.93 -2.58
N GLY A 223 5.19 -17.07 -3.59
CA GLY A 223 6.25 -16.84 -4.57
C GLY A 223 6.38 -17.85 -5.71
N ALA A 224 5.52 -18.88 -5.77
CA ALA A 224 5.45 -19.80 -6.89
C ALA A 224 4.10 -20.55 -6.94
N ARG A 225 3.85 -21.34 -7.98
CA ARG A 225 2.60 -22.11 -8.10
C ARG A 225 2.58 -23.33 -7.19
N ASN A 226 3.45 -24.30 -7.47
CA ASN A 226 3.61 -25.54 -6.70
C ASN A 226 5.09 -25.85 -6.42
N THR A 227 5.96 -25.56 -7.37
CA THR A 227 7.43 -25.73 -7.26
C THR A 227 8.11 -24.38 -7.44
N PRO A 228 9.35 -24.17 -6.92
CA PRO A 228 10.01 -22.86 -6.95
C PRO A 228 10.25 -22.26 -8.34
N THR A 229 10.09 -23.05 -9.41
CA THR A 229 10.29 -22.62 -10.81
C THR A 229 8.99 -22.51 -11.60
N GLU A 230 7.87 -23.01 -11.09
CA GLU A 230 6.59 -22.99 -11.80
C GLU A 230 5.87 -21.67 -11.55
N GLU A 231 5.81 -20.81 -12.58
CA GLU A 231 5.22 -19.47 -12.49
C GLU A 231 5.77 -18.69 -11.28
N ALA A 232 7.09 -18.74 -11.13
CA ALA A 232 7.79 -18.17 -10.00
C ALA A 232 7.71 -16.64 -9.99
N PHE A 233 7.46 -16.06 -8.83
CA PHE A 233 7.38 -14.63 -8.64
C PHE A 233 8.76 -13.99 -8.61
N VAL A 234 8.89 -12.89 -9.36
CA VAL A 234 10.10 -12.06 -9.41
C VAL A 234 9.69 -10.64 -9.04
N GLY A 235 9.97 -10.25 -7.82
CA GLY A 235 9.51 -8.98 -7.26
C GLY A 235 9.34 -9.06 -5.75
N GLU A 236 8.57 -8.12 -5.22
CA GLU A 236 8.42 -7.94 -3.78
C GLU A 236 6.95 -8.05 -3.36
N MET A 237 6.74 -8.56 -2.15
CA MET A 237 5.45 -8.53 -1.47
C MET A 237 5.63 -8.10 -0.02
N THR A 238 4.64 -7.42 0.53
CA THR A 238 4.70 -6.89 1.89
C THR A 238 3.56 -7.37 2.77
N GLU A 239 2.41 -7.73 2.19
CA GLU A 239 1.25 -8.15 2.97
C GLU A 239 0.33 -9.07 2.17
N ILE A 240 -0.15 -10.14 2.79
CA ILE A 240 -1.16 -11.05 2.25
C ILE A 240 -2.21 -11.30 3.33
N ILE A 241 -3.48 -11.17 2.93
CA ILE A 241 -4.65 -11.34 3.78
C ILE A 241 -5.61 -12.31 3.09
N VAL A 242 -6.08 -13.33 3.80
CA VAL A 242 -7.09 -14.27 3.29
C VAL A 242 -8.23 -14.42 4.28
N TYR A 243 -9.45 -14.33 3.75
CA TYR A 243 -10.70 -14.60 4.41
C TYR A 243 -11.34 -15.88 3.84
N ASP A 244 -11.86 -16.77 4.69
CA ASP A 244 -12.66 -17.96 4.28
C ASP A 244 -14.13 -17.62 4.02
N ALA A 245 -14.37 -16.40 3.55
CA ALA A 245 -15.67 -15.95 3.07
C ALA A 245 -15.48 -14.76 2.13
N ALA A 246 -16.47 -14.52 1.29
CA ALA A 246 -16.47 -13.35 0.43
C ALA A 246 -16.52 -12.04 1.24
N VAL A 247 -15.69 -11.06 0.88
CA VAL A 247 -15.73 -9.71 1.47
C VAL A 247 -16.58 -8.81 0.58
N VAL A 248 -17.89 -8.85 0.80
CA VAL A 248 -18.89 -8.26 -0.13
C VAL A 248 -19.40 -6.89 0.26
N THR A 249 -19.30 -6.51 1.54
CA THR A 249 -19.80 -5.21 1.98
C THR A 249 -18.87 -4.10 1.49
N PRO A 250 -19.38 -3.07 0.78
CA PRO A 250 -18.54 -1.97 0.29
C PRO A 250 -17.69 -1.32 1.38
N LEU A 251 -18.26 -1.20 2.59
CA LEU A 251 -17.55 -0.63 3.75
C LEU A 251 -16.39 -1.50 4.22
N THR A 252 -16.58 -2.80 4.52
CA THR A 252 -15.50 -3.66 5.04
C THR A 252 -14.34 -3.75 4.05
N ARG A 253 -14.67 -3.83 2.77
CA ARG A 253 -13.71 -3.77 1.69
C ARG A 253 -12.95 -2.43 1.66
N GLN A 254 -13.66 -1.31 1.73
CA GLN A 254 -13.02 0.01 1.80
C GLN A 254 -12.11 0.15 3.03
N GLN A 255 -12.47 -0.42 4.18
CA GLN A 255 -11.63 -0.39 5.38
C GLN A 255 -10.29 -1.12 5.17
N ILE A 256 -10.31 -2.32 4.58
CA ILE A 256 -9.09 -3.09 4.27
C ILE A 256 -8.21 -2.33 3.27
N PHE A 257 -8.80 -1.81 2.17
CA PHE A 257 -8.06 -1.02 1.19
C PHE A 257 -7.51 0.27 1.78
N SER A 258 -8.26 0.95 2.65
CA SER A 258 -7.82 2.20 3.30
C SER A 258 -6.64 1.96 4.24
N TYR A 259 -6.68 0.85 5.00
CA TYR A 259 -5.58 0.39 5.84
C TYR A 259 -4.31 0.14 5.01
N LEU A 260 -4.40 -0.66 3.95
CA LEU A 260 -3.25 -0.98 3.10
C LEU A 260 -2.73 0.27 2.36
N ALA A 261 -3.62 1.12 1.85
CA ALA A 261 -3.28 2.35 1.13
C ALA A 261 -2.50 3.32 2.02
N LEU A 262 -3.00 3.57 3.23
CA LEU A 262 -2.33 4.44 4.19
C LEU A 262 -1.00 3.85 4.65
N LYS A 263 -0.95 2.54 4.97
CA LYS A 263 0.27 1.88 5.43
C LYS A 263 1.39 1.97 4.39
N TYR A 264 1.08 1.67 3.13
CA TYR A 264 2.09 1.55 2.08
C TYR A 264 2.21 2.79 1.19
N GLY A 265 1.50 3.88 1.50
CA GLY A 265 1.59 5.12 0.72
C GLY A 265 1.12 4.94 -0.72
N ILE A 266 0.20 3.99 -0.96
CA ILE A 266 -0.34 3.66 -2.27
C ILE A 266 -1.67 4.36 -2.42
N SER A 267 -1.80 5.24 -3.40
CA SER A 267 -3.04 5.97 -3.63
C SER A 267 -4.15 5.02 -4.07
N LYS A 268 -5.34 5.17 -3.48
CA LYS A 268 -6.58 4.56 -3.97
C LYS A 268 -7.62 5.61 -4.32
N THR A 269 -8.55 5.21 -5.17
CA THR A 269 -9.77 5.98 -5.49
C THR A 269 -10.80 5.89 -4.37
N GLY A 270 -11.76 6.82 -4.36
CA GLY A 270 -12.85 6.84 -3.39
C GLY A 270 -12.45 7.20 -1.95
N ASP A 271 -13.41 7.13 -1.06
CA ASP A 271 -13.29 7.52 0.36
C ASP A 271 -12.43 6.56 1.17
N TYR A 272 -11.71 7.07 2.16
CA TYR A 272 -10.90 6.25 3.06
C TYR A 272 -11.56 6.15 4.43
N PHE A 273 -11.73 4.91 4.91
CA PHE A 273 -12.44 4.62 6.17
C PHE A 273 -11.53 3.88 7.15
N ALA A 274 -11.58 4.31 8.42
CA ALA A 274 -10.89 3.65 9.51
C ALA A 274 -11.61 2.37 9.96
N SER A 275 -10.97 1.60 10.84
CA SER A 275 -11.50 0.33 11.39
C SER A 275 -12.87 0.40 12.05
N ASN A 276 -13.29 1.57 12.53
CA ASN A 276 -14.59 1.76 13.16
C ASN A 276 -15.77 1.89 12.17
N GLY A 277 -15.49 1.95 10.87
CA GLY A 277 -16.48 2.00 9.79
C GLY A 277 -17.22 3.33 9.65
N THR A 278 -16.88 4.35 10.45
CA THR A 278 -17.57 5.64 10.46
C THR A 278 -16.61 6.82 10.33
N THR A 279 -15.38 6.70 10.79
CA THR A 279 -14.34 7.72 10.60
C THR A 279 -13.86 7.69 9.16
N LYS A 280 -14.26 8.71 8.40
CA LYS A 280 -13.76 8.94 7.04
C LYS A 280 -12.54 9.87 7.11
N PHE A 281 -11.34 9.31 6.97
CA PHE A 281 -10.10 10.06 7.10
C PHE A 281 -9.58 10.67 5.78
N TRP A 282 -10.21 10.34 4.65
CA TRP A 282 -10.11 11.10 3.40
C TRP A 282 -11.46 11.08 2.69
N ASP A 283 -12.04 12.27 2.46
CA ASP A 283 -13.27 12.42 1.70
C ASP A 283 -12.96 12.72 0.23
N SER A 284 -13.15 11.74 -0.63
CA SER A 284 -12.84 11.87 -2.06
C SER A 284 -13.82 12.77 -2.81
N THR A 285 -15.04 12.95 -2.27
CA THR A 285 -16.04 13.84 -2.86
C THR A 285 -15.66 15.29 -2.57
N ALA A 286 -15.37 15.60 -1.31
CA ALA A 286 -14.90 16.94 -0.90
C ALA A 286 -13.56 17.30 -1.55
N ASN A 287 -12.68 16.32 -1.75
CA ASN A 287 -11.33 16.51 -2.31
C ASN A 287 -11.22 16.03 -3.77
N THR A 288 -12.29 16.13 -4.56
CA THR A 288 -12.33 15.60 -5.94
C THR A 288 -11.17 16.10 -6.80
N ALA A 289 -10.79 17.37 -6.65
CA ALA A 289 -9.67 17.98 -7.38
C ALA A 289 -8.28 17.51 -6.90
N PHE A 290 -8.16 16.99 -5.66
CA PHE A 290 -6.89 16.70 -4.99
C PHE A 290 -6.64 15.20 -4.76
N ARG A 291 -7.30 14.33 -5.53
CA ARG A 291 -7.30 12.87 -5.37
C ARG A 291 -6.04 12.14 -5.84
N PHE A 292 -4.96 12.85 -6.14
CA PHE A 292 -3.75 12.27 -6.73
C PHE A 292 -2.61 12.16 -5.69
N SER A 293 -1.87 11.05 -5.73
CA SER A 293 -0.77 10.75 -4.81
C SER A 293 -1.20 10.94 -3.34
N VAL A 294 -2.32 10.32 -2.95
CA VAL A 294 -2.89 10.45 -1.61
C VAL A 294 -2.12 9.55 -0.63
N PHE A 295 -1.57 10.13 0.42
CA PHE A 295 -0.88 9.44 1.51
C PHE A 295 -1.05 10.23 2.81
N GLY A 296 -0.53 9.73 3.93
CA GLY A 296 -0.67 10.47 5.19
C GLY A 296 -0.08 9.81 6.42
N LEU A 297 -0.31 10.48 7.55
CA LEU A 297 -0.04 10.01 8.90
C LEU A 297 -1.34 9.54 9.55
N GLY A 298 -1.26 8.62 10.50
CA GLY A 298 -2.45 8.10 11.16
C GLY A 298 -2.18 7.00 12.16
N GLN A 299 -3.07 6.85 13.14
CA GLN A 299 -3.08 5.69 14.02
C GLN A 299 -4.48 5.09 14.07
N ASP A 300 -4.55 3.76 13.99
CA ASP A 300 -5.77 2.99 14.10
C ASP A 300 -5.48 1.66 14.81
N ASP A 301 -5.81 1.61 16.10
CA ASP A 301 -5.40 0.53 16.99
C ASP A 301 -6.06 -0.81 16.62
N ASN A 302 -7.31 -0.79 16.16
CA ASN A 302 -8.04 -2.00 15.77
C ASN A 302 -7.51 -2.58 14.45
N SER A 303 -6.86 -1.76 13.60
CA SER A 303 -6.15 -2.25 12.42
C SER A 303 -4.67 -2.53 12.64
N GLY A 304 -4.15 -2.21 13.84
CA GLY A 304 -2.73 -2.32 14.15
C GLY A 304 -1.87 -1.37 13.32
N LEU A 305 -2.41 -0.20 12.96
CA LEU A 305 -1.77 0.79 12.11
C LEU A 305 -1.18 1.93 12.94
N LEU A 306 0.09 2.26 12.68
CA LEU A 306 0.76 3.45 13.21
C LEU A 306 1.69 4.04 12.14
N MET A 307 1.28 5.18 11.58
CA MET A 307 1.95 5.89 10.50
C MET A 307 2.45 7.24 11.01
N ALA A 308 3.66 7.24 11.57
CA ALA A 308 4.34 8.46 12.06
C ALA A 308 5.31 9.09 11.03
N SER A 309 5.50 8.42 9.89
CA SER A 309 6.23 8.92 8.72
C SER A 309 5.62 8.33 7.47
N SER A 310 5.48 9.13 6.40
CA SER A 310 4.82 8.66 5.17
C SER A 310 5.18 9.50 3.95
N ASN A 311 5.22 8.88 2.78
CA ASN A 311 5.28 9.48 1.46
C ASN A 311 4.45 8.67 0.46
N SER A 312 4.13 9.26 -0.69
CA SER A 312 3.45 8.55 -1.77
C SER A 312 4.43 7.74 -2.63
N VAL A 313 4.07 6.50 -2.99
CA VAL A 313 4.87 5.66 -3.90
C VAL A 313 4.91 6.21 -5.33
N GLU A 314 3.95 7.07 -5.68
CA GLU A 314 3.89 7.73 -6.98
C GLU A 314 4.89 8.88 -7.12
N THR A 315 5.48 9.37 -6.02
CA THR A 315 6.42 10.51 -6.05
C THR A 315 7.77 10.22 -5.37
N GLY A 316 7.83 9.28 -4.42
CA GLY A 316 9.05 8.89 -3.74
C GLY A 316 9.30 7.38 -3.74
N THR A 317 10.44 6.99 -3.18
CA THR A 317 10.82 5.58 -2.94
C THR A 317 10.50 5.17 -1.50
N GLY A 318 10.66 3.88 -1.18
CA GLY A 318 10.30 3.36 0.14
C GLY A 318 11.08 3.92 1.33
N ASN A 319 12.19 4.61 1.12
CA ASN A 319 12.93 5.32 2.18
C ASN A 319 12.66 6.83 2.19
N GLY A 320 11.66 7.30 1.45
CA GLY A 320 11.30 8.71 1.34
C GLY A 320 12.16 9.54 0.38
N THR A 321 13.10 8.94 -0.37
CA THR A 321 13.86 9.66 -1.40
C THR A 321 12.94 10.04 -2.56
N GLY A 322 13.03 11.27 -3.06
CA GLY A 322 12.19 11.71 -4.17
C GLY A 322 12.63 11.13 -5.51
N GLN A 323 11.64 10.70 -6.29
CA GLN A 323 11.84 10.35 -7.69
C GLN A 323 12.06 11.65 -8.49
N SER A 324 13.00 11.61 -9.44
CA SER A 324 13.40 12.79 -10.21
C SER A 324 12.20 13.42 -10.94
N GLY A 325 11.96 14.70 -10.68
CA GLY A 325 10.91 15.49 -11.34
C GLY A 325 9.51 15.34 -10.75
N LEU A 326 9.34 14.56 -9.67
CA LEU A 326 8.01 14.26 -9.12
C LEU A 326 7.66 15.04 -7.84
N GLY A 327 8.61 15.79 -7.26
CA GLY A 327 8.36 16.69 -6.13
C GLY A 327 7.84 15.94 -4.89
N ASN A 328 8.60 14.95 -4.42
CA ASN A 328 8.18 14.10 -3.32
C ASN A 328 8.01 14.91 -2.03
N ILE A 329 6.94 14.59 -1.31
CA ILE A 329 6.72 15.08 0.05
C ILE A 329 6.85 13.93 1.03
N VAL A 330 7.60 14.15 2.12
CA VAL A 330 7.56 13.27 3.30
C VAL A 330 6.93 14.04 4.45
N LEU A 331 5.88 13.47 5.03
CA LEU A 331 5.30 13.88 6.30
C LEU A 331 5.90 13.03 7.41
N SER A 332 6.31 13.63 8.53
CA SER A 332 6.94 12.91 9.63
C SER A 332 6.83 13.65 10.96
N ALA A 333 7.21 12.96 12.04
CA ALA A 333 7.33 13.52 13.38
C ALA A 333 6.08 14.29 13.87
N PRO A 334 4.88 13.67 13.81
CA PRO A 334 3.71 14.24 14.45
C PRO A 334 3.93 14.36 15.96
N SER A 335 3.60 15.50 16.55
CA SER A 335 3.76 15.71 18.01
C SER A 335 2.62 15.09 18.83
N ALA A 336 1.52 14.76 18.18
CA ALA A 336 0.43 13.97 18.74
C ALA A 336 -0.05 12.99 17.66
N LEU A 337 -0.42 11.78 18.04
CA LEU A 337 -1.10 10.85 17.16
C LEU A 337 -1.74 9.80 18.07
N SER A 338 -3.06 9.75 18.10
CA SER A 338 -3.82 8.80 18.90
C SER A 338 -4.73 7.97 18.00
N ASN A 339 -5.36 6.94 18.58
CA ASN A 339 -6.30 6.09 17.87
C ASN A 339 -7.38 6.91 17.13
N LEU A 340 -7.58 6.59 15.85
CA LEU A 340 -8.51 7.22 14.91
C LEU A 340 -8.19 8.68 14.56
N GLU A 341 -6.96 9.13 14.78
CA GLU A 341 -6.45 10.43 14.33
C GLU A 341 -5.60 10.28 13.07
N PHE A 342 -5.80 11.18 12.10
CA PHE A 342 -5.19 11.12 10.78
C PHE A 342 -4.87 12.52 10.23
N LEU A 343 -3.82 12.60 9.42
CA LEU A 343 -3.52 13.73 8.53
C LEU A 343 -3.23 13.16 7.15
N MET A 344 -4.11 13.44 6.20
CA MET A 344 -4.00 12.99 4.82
C MET A 344 -3.64 14.16 3.90
N ILE A 345 -2.85 13.90 2.88
CA ILE A 345 -2.48 14.87 1.85
C ILE A 345 -2.69 14.28 0.47
N GLY A 346 -3.16 15.08 -0.47
CA GLY A 346 -3.26 14.76 -1.89
C GLY A 346 -3.01 15.99 -2.76
N ASN A 347 -2.67 15.81 -4.04
CA ASN A 347 -2.36 16.91 -4.96
C ASN A 347 -3.34 17.00 -6.13
N ASN A 348 -3.34 18.14 -6.82
CA ASN A 348 -4.22 18.44 -7.94
C ASN A 348 -3.75 17.94 -9.33
N ASN A 349 -2.65 17.18 -9.39
CA ASN A 349 -1.99 16.69 -10.60
C ASN A 349 -1.56 17.76 -11.61
N ALA A 350 -1.61 19.05 -11.28
CA ALA A 350 -1.06 20.10 -12.13
C ALA A 350 0.48 19.96 -12.24
N ALA A 351 1.11 20.61 -13.20
CA ALA A 351 2.55 20.47 -13.41
C ALA A 351 3.39 21.06 -12.26
N LEU A 352 4.56 20.47 -12.00
CA LEU A 352 5.59 21.07 -11.12
C LEU A 352 6.43 22.12 -11.88
N SER A 353 5.76 22.97 -12.65
CA SER A 353 6.36 24.13 -13.31
C SER A 353 5.98 25.40 -12.56
N GLU A 354 6.93 26.32 -12.45
CA GLU A 354 6.69 27.64 -11.87
C GLU A 354 5.72 28.47 -12.73
N GLN A 355 4.83 29.20 -12.06
CA GLN A 355 3.93 30.17 -12.66
C GLN A 355 3.96 31.50 -11.88
N ALA A 356 3.58 32.58 -12.55
CA ALA A 356 3.46 33.93 -11.97
C ALA A 356 2.01 34.34 -11.67
N THR A 357 1.05 33.45 -11.97
CA THR A 357 -0.37 33.63 -11.69
C THR A 357 -0.76 32.89 -10.42
N ASP A 358 -1.91 33.27 -9.86
CA ASP A 358 -2.41 32.75 -8.60
C ASP A 358 -1.38 32.87 -7.46
N VAL A 359 -0.88 34.09 -7.30
CA VAL A 359 -0.03 34.53 -6.19
C VAL A 359 -0.65 35.82 -5.66
N PRO A 360 -0.40 36.24 -4.40
CA PRO A 360 -1.05 37.42 -3.87
C PRO A 360 -0.76 38.64 -4.74
N VAL A 361 -1.78 39.46 -4.99
CA VAL A 361 -1.68 40.63 -5.89
C VAL A 361 -0.63 41.65 -5.45
N THR A 362 -0.23 41.61 -4.18
CA THR A 362 0.80 42.46 -3.57
C THR A 362 2.20 41.85 -3.57
N ALA A 363 2.35 40.61 -4.06
CA ALA A 363 3.64 39.93 -4.14
C ALA A 363 4.58 40.61 -5.15
N ASP A 364 5.89 40.51 -4.93
CA ASP A 364 6.88 40.97 -5.89
C ASP A 364 6.68 40.27 -7.25
N PRO A 365 6.75 40.98 -8.40
CA PRO A 365 6.58 40.37 -9.72
C PRO A 365 7.55 39.23 -10.06
N ALA A 366 8.64 39.05 -9.29
CA ALA A 366 9.55 37.91 -9.40
C ALA A 366 9.09 36.67 -8.63
N VAL A 367 8.06 36.76 -7.76
CA VAL A 367 7.52 35.61 -7.04
C VAL A 367 6.94 34.61 -8.03
N ARG A 368 7.29 33.34 -7.82
CA ARG A 368 6.77 32.20 -8.54
C ARG A 368 6.28 31.17 -7.54
N ARG A 369 5.24 30.43 -7.91
CA ARG A 369 4.82 29.20 -7.22
C ARG A 369 4.75 28.06 -8.22
N PHE A 370 4.85 26.81 -7.76
CA PHE A 370 4.48 25.69 -8.61
C PHE A 370 2.98 25.72 -8.91
N ALA A 371 2.59 25.34 -10.13
CA ALA A 371 1.18 25.18 -10.50
C ALA A 371 0.50 24.02 -9.73
N ARG A 372 1.29 23.02 -9.29
CA ARG A 372 0.81 21.96 -8.40
C ARG A 372 0.50 22.51 -7.01
N GLU A 373 -0.67 22.11 -6.51
CA GLU A 373 -1.14 22.37 -5.15
C GLU A 373 -1.43 21.07 -4.44
N TRP A 374 -1.39 21.14 -3.10
CA TRP A 374 -1.72 20.05 -2.21
C TRP A 374 -2.82 20.48 -1.25
N LYS A 375 -3.73 19.55 -0.96
CA LYS A 375 -4.78 19.71 0.05
C LYS A 375 -4.50 18.73 1.18
N VAL A 376 -4.63 19.23 2.41
CA VAL A 376 -4.50 18.44 3.63
C VAL A 376 -5.88 18.29 4.27
N GLN A 377 -6.21 17.08 4.73
CA GLN A 377 -7.40 16.78 5.53
C GLN A 377 -6.95 16.25 6.89
N HIS A 378 -7.45 16.88 7.95
CA HIS A 378 -7.27 16.42 9.34
C HIS A 378 -8.49 15.65 9.81
N THR A 379 -8.27 14.63 10.64
CA THR A 379 -9.29 13.94 11.41
C THR A 379 -8.76 13.77 12.83
N GLY A 380 -9.39 14.42 13.82
CA GLY A 380 -8.76 14.60 15.14
C GLY A 380 -7.58 15.57 15.08
N THR A 381 -6.58 15.39 15.95
CA THR A 381 -5.35 16.21 15.95
C THR A 381 -4.11 15.35 15.75
N VAL A 382 -3.16 15.82 14.94
CA VAL A 382 -1.81 15.22 14.84
C VAL A 382 -0.73 16.11 15.47
N GLY A 383 -1.17 17.15 16.18
CA GLY A 383 -0.28 18.20 16.68
C GLY A 383 0.51 18.86 15.55
N THR A 384 1.78 19.15 15.81
CA THR A 384 2.68 19.68 14.78
C THR A 384 3.35 18.56 13.99
N VAL A 385 3.60 18.79 12.70
CA VAL A 385 4.34 17.85 11.83
C VAL A 385 5.59 18.47 11.22
N THR A 386 6.48 17.62 10.74
CA THR A 386 7.55 17.99 9.81
C THR A 386 7.16 17.58 8.40
N LEU A 387 7.23 18.53 7.46
CA LEU A 387 7.09 18.29 6.04
C LEU A 387 8.45 18.48 5.37
N THR A 388 8.85 17.56 4.51
CA THR A 388 9.95 17.80 3.57
C THR A 388 9.45 17.80 2.14
N PHE A 389 10.11 18.57 1.29
CA PHE A 389 9.85 18.60 -0.14
C PHE A 389 11.16 18.41 -0.89
N ASP A 390 11.22 17.41 -1.76
CA ASP A 390 12.40 17.09 -2.56
C ASP A 390 12.35 17.76 -3.94
N PHE A 391 13.27 18.68 -4.18
CA PHE A 391 13.43 19.37 -5.46
C PHE A 391 14.21 18.56 -6.51
N ASN A 392 14.54 17.29 -6.25
CA ASN A 392 15.28 16.44 -7.17
C ASN A 392 14.66 16.45 -8.58
N GLY A 393 15.46 16.83 -9.59
CA GLY A 393 15.02 16.90 -10.99
C GLY A 393 14.04 18.03 -11.32
N LEU A 394 13.76 18.95 -10.40
CA LEU A 394 12.92 20.12 -10.66
C LEU A 394 13.74 21.34 -11.06
N ALA A 395 13.16 22.16 -11.95
CA ALA A 395 13.72 23.45 -12.36
C ALA A 395 12.97 24.58 -11.65
N THR A 396 13.72 25.45 -10.97
CA THR A 396 13.18 26.61 -10.24
C THR A 396 13.98 27.86 -10.56
N THR A 397 13.34 29.03 -10.52
CA THR A 397 14.05 30.31 -10.61
C THR A 397 14.86 30.60 -9.35
N GLY A 398 14.40 30.10 -8.19
CA GLY A 398 15.16 30.13 -6.94
C GLY A 398 16.29 29.09 -6.94
N THR A 399 17.44 29.43 -6.33
CA THR A 399 18.55 28.48 -6.10
C THR A 399 18.21 27.42 -5.04
N ILE A 400 17.98 26.17 -5.46
CA ILE A 400 17.79 25.00 -4.58
C ILE A 400 18.94 24.90 -3.57
N GLY A 401 18.62 24.63 -2.30
CA GLY A 401 19.60 24.63 -1.20
C GLY A 401 19.64 25.94 -0.41
N ASN A 402 19.05 27.03 -0.92
CA ASN A 402 18.98 28.31 -0.23
C ASN A 402 17.60 28.52 0.41
N VAL A 403 17.53 28.46 1.75
CA VAL A 403 16.28 28.65 2.52
C VAL A 403 15.59 29.98 2.23
N THR A 404 16.32 31.04 1.87
CA THR A 404 15.73 32.37 1.66
C THR A 404 14.95 32.48 0.35
N HIS A 405 15.19 31.58 -0.61
CA HIS A 405 14.55 31.59 -1.93
C HIS A 405 13.21 30.85 -2.00
N PHE A 406 12.85 30.07 -0.98
CA PHE A 406 11.64 29.25 -1.01
C PHE A 406 10.75 29.52 0.20
N ARG A 407 9.44 29.39 0.02
CA ARG A 407 8.44 29.41 1.08
C ARG A 407 7.40 28.33 0.80
N LEU A 408 6.89 27.70 1.85
CA LEU A 408 5.61 27.01 1.79
C LEU A 408 4.52 28.07 1.95
N MET A 409 3.58 28.11 1.01
CA MET A 409 2.41 28.98 1.04
C MET A 409 1.23 28.15 1.55
N VAL A 410 0.56 28.62 2.59
CA VAL A 410 -0.63 28.00 3.15
C VAL A 410 -1.77 28.98 2.98
N ASP A 411 -2.75 28.57 2.18
CA ASP A 411 -4.04 29.24 2.08
C ASP A 411 -4.86 28.91 3.35
N GLU A 412 -5.11 29.91 4.18
CA GLU A 412 -5.77 29.74 5.48
C GLU A 412 -7.30 29.75 5.41
N ASP A 413 -7.91 30.29 4.35
CA ASP A 413 -9.37 30.21 4.17
C ASP A 413 -9.80 28.98 3.34
N GLY A 414 -8.85 28.40 2.60
CA GLY A 414 -8.91 27.04 2.08
C GLY A 414 -9.73 26.89 0.80
N ASP A 415 -10.00 27.98 0.09
CA ASP A 415 -10.71 27.97 -1.19
C ASP A 415 -9.80 27.64 -2.38
N GLY A 416 -8.48 27.63 -2.19
CA GLY A 416 -7.47 27.33 -3.21
C GLY A 416 -7.12 28.51 -4.11
N ASP A 417 -7.55 29.73 -3.78
CA ASP A 417 -7.20 30.98 -4.48
C ASP A 417 -6.11 31.73 -3.71
N PHE A 418 -4.87 31.61 -4.19
CA PHE A 418 -3.73 32.30 -3.61
C PHE A 418 -3.64 33.78 -4.02
N THR A 419 -4.56 34.31 -4.83
CA THR A 419 -4.63 35.76 -5.12
C THR A 419 -5.33 36.56 -4.03
N THR A 420 -6.17 35.91 -3.23
CA THR A 420 -6.95 36.53 -2.16
C THR A 420 -6.70 35.86 -0.80
N GLY A 421 -7.57 36.11 0.18
CA GLY A 421 -7.46 35.47 1.49
C GLY A 421 -6.24 35.87 2.33
N THR A 422 -6.02 35.12 3.40
CA THR A 422 -4.81 35.20 4.23
C THR A 422 -3.88 34.07 3.86
N ILE A 423 -2.71 34.41 3.31
CA ILE A 423 -1.67 33.45 2.98
C ILE A 423 -0.58 33.46 4.05
N ARG A 424 -0.39 32.32 4.72
CA ARG A 424 0.72 32.11 5.63
C ARG A 424 1.93 31.60 4.87
N TYR A 425 3.10 32.19 5.14
CA TYR A 425 4.36 31.80 4.55
C TYR A 425 5.27 31.16 5.58
N GLN A 426 5.71 29.94 5.32
CA GLN A 426 6.73 29.27 6.13
C GLN A 426 8.02 29.14 5.34
N GLN A 427 9.12 29.67 5.88
CA GLN A 427 10.44 29.44 5.31
C GLN A 427 10.92 28.02 5.66
N PRO A 428 11.61 27.31 4.75
CA PRO A 428 12.32 26.09 5.12
C PRO A 428 13.26 26.36 6.29
N SER A 429 13.26 25.46 7.28
CA SER A 429 14.20 25.49 8.40
C SER A 429 15.61 25.09 7.96
N SER A 430 15.72 24.24 6.94
CA SER A 430 17.00 23.77 6.40
C SER A 430 16.85 23.17 4.99
N PHE A 431 18.00 22.91 4.36
CA PHE A 431 18.12 22.06 3.18
C PHE A 431 19.14 20.94 3.44
N SER A 432 18.88 19.76 2.89
CA SER A 432 19.86 18.68 2.74
C SER A 432 19.89 18.28 1.26
N GLY A 433 20.91 18.74 0.53
CA GLY A 433 20.93 18.62 -0.93
C GLY A 433 19.73 19.34 -1.55
N SER A 434 18.89 18.60 -2.28
CA SER A 434 17.64 19.09 -2.87
C SER A 434 16.42 19.08 -1.93
N VAL A 435 16.56 18.56 -0.71
CA VAL A 435 15.41 18.37 0.19
C VAL A 435 15.27 19.57 1.13
N ALA A 436 14.18 20.32 1.01
CA ALA A 436 13.80 21.37 1.95
C ALA A 436 13.03 20.76 3.14
N SER A 437 13.30 21.24 4.36
CA SER A 437 12.56 20.83 5.56
C SER A 437 11.75 21.99 6.15
N PHE A 438 10.51 21.72 6.54
CA PHE A 438 9.60 22.63 7.23
C PHE A 438 9.15 21.94 8.51
N THR A 439 9.56 22.47 9.66
CA THR A 439 9.31 21.87 10.98
C THR A 439 8.25 22.67 11.75
N ASN A 440 7.54 22.00 12.66
CA ASN A 440 6.51 22.59 13.52
C ASN A 440 5.33 23.18 12.72
N LEU A 441 4.95 22.52 11.63
CA LEU A 441 3.75 22.89 10.89
C LEU A 441 2.52 22.47 11.68
N ILE A 442 1.61 23.42 11.90
CA ILE A 442 0.26 23.21 12.44
C ILE A 442 -0.70 23.16 11.26
#